data_AF-A0AA37S9B7-F1
#
_entry.id   AF-A0AA37S9B7-F1
#
_cell.length_a   1.000
_cell.length_b   1.000
_cell.length_c   1.000
_cell.angle_alpha   90.00
_cell.angle_beta   90.00
_cell.angle_gamma   90.00
#
_symmetry.space_group_name_H-M   'P 1'
#
loop_
_entity.id
_entity.type
_entity.pdbx_description
1 polymer ?
#
loop_
_entity_poly.entity_id
_entity_poly.type
_entity_poly.pdbx_seq_one_letter_code
_entity_poly.pdbx_strand_id
1 'polypeptide(L)'
;MEASCASLGKPPVLLFPENFVSDEAACYEEYQASWQSRPLLIIDATWQQARKMYRQSEWLQSLDVWSLPMAKRDEISRLSGFDYQLRKNQQSTGCSTIETVAFAMHLLGESETADQMLDYFDLFQKDSNDPSQTS
;
A
#
# COMPACT_ATOMS: atom_id res chain seq x y z
N MET A 1 2.87 -20.12 -15.65
CA MET A 1 1.63 -19.86 -14.90
C MET A 1 1.43 -18.35 -14.90
N GLU A 2 1.15 -17.79 -16.07
CA GLU A 2 1.00 -16.34 -16.24
C GLU A 2 -0.38 -15.95 -15.73
N ALA A 3 -0.42 -15.14 -14.68
CA ALA A 3 -1.65 -14.53 -14.22
C ALA A 3 -2.22 -13.70 -15.38
N SER A 4 -3.34 -14.16 -15.93
CA SER A 4 -4.05 -13.46 -17.01
C SER A 4 -4.61 -12.16 -16.47
N CYS A 5 -3.83 -11.08 -16.57
CA CYS A 5 -4.29 -9.70 -16.41
C CYS A 5 -5.28 -9.28 -17.53
N ALA A 6 -5.62 -10.18 -18.47
CA ALA A 6 -6.40 -9.86 -19.65
C ALA A 6 -7.89 -9.52 -19.39
N SER A 7 -8.40 -9.67 -18.16
CA SER A 7 -9.79 -9.32 -17.82
C SER A 7 -9.99 -7.86 -17.41
N LEU A 8 -8.92 -7.10 -17.13
CA LEU A 8 -8.97 -5.69 -16.77
C LEU A 8 -8.37 -4.91 -17.94
N GLY A 9 -9.19 -4.35 -18.83
CA GLY A 9 -8.74 -3.66 -20.05
C GLY A 9 -7.86 -2.42 -19.86
N LYS A 10 -7.38 -2.15 -18.64
CA LYS A 10 -6.48 -1.05 -18.26
C LYS A 10 -5.23 -1.60 -17.55
N PRO A 11 -4.04 -1.06 -17.82
CA PRO A 11 -2.82 -1.47 -17.12
C PRO A 11 -2.94 -1.21 -15.61
N PRO A 12 -2.24 -1.98 -14.76
CA PRO A 12 -2.28 -1.74 -13.32
C PRO A 12 -1.76 -0.34 -12.95
N VAL A 13 -2.12 0.11 -11.75
CA VAL A 13 -1.54 1.32 -11.13
C VAL A 13 -0.56 0.90 -10.06
N LEU A 14 0.63 1.48 -10.10
CA LEU A 14 1.68 1.19 -9.15
C LEU A 14 1.54 2.09 -7.91
N LEU A 15 1.43 1.49 -6.73
CA LEU A 15 1.34 2.21 -5.47
C LEU A 15 2.72 2.59 -4.95
N PHE A 16 2.95 3.87 -4.66
CA PHE A 16 4.18 4.37 -4.03
C PHE A 16 3.85 5.32 -2.86
N PRO A 17 4.73 5.44 -1.84
CA PRO A 17 4.65 6.51 -0.86
C PRO A 17 4.93 7.88 -1.52
N GLU A 18 4.37 8.93 -0.92
CA GLU A 18 4.35 10.33 -1.39
C GLU A 18 5.62 10.86 -2.10
N ASN A 19 5.42 11.78 -3.07
CA ASN A 19 6.45 12.59 -3.75
C ASN A 19 7.56 11.79 -4.47
N PHE A 20 7.23 10.59 -4.96
CA PHE A 20 8.20 9.70 -5.60
C PHE A 20 8.41 9.98 -7.09
N VAL A 21 7.38 10.45 -7.78
CA VAL A 21 7.42 10.88 -9.17
C VAL A 21 7.16 12.39 -9.20
N SER A 22 7.77 13.13 -10.12
CA SER A 22 7.42 14.53 -10.34
C SER A 22 5.91 14.66 -10.57
N ASP A 23 5.34 15.82 -10.20
CA ASP A 23 3.90 16.11 -10.13
C ASP A 23 3.07 15.69 -11.37
N GLU A 24 3.71 15.36 -12.49
CA GLU A 24 3.08 14.93 -13.73
C GLU A 24 2.45 13.51 -13.69
N ALA A 25 2.75 12.64 -12.71
CA ALA A 25 2.27 11.25 -12.70
C ALA A 25 1.22 10.92 -11.62
N ALA A 26 0.93 11.85 -10.70
CA ALA A 26 0.09 11.59 -9.53
C ALA A 26 -1.39 11.91 -9.79
N CYS A 27 -2.09 11.06 -10.55
CA CYS A 27 -3.54 11.20 -10.76
C CYS A 27 -4.35 10.57 -9.62
N TYR A 28 -4.19 11.10 -8.40
CA TYR A 28 -4.89 10.62 -7.19
C TYR A 28 -6.41 10.52 -7.39
N GLU A 29 -7.00 11.57 -7.97
CA GLU A 29 -8.45 11.71 -8.14
C GLU A 29 -9.00 10.80 -9.25
N GLU A 30 -8.24 10.64 -10.34
CA GLU A 30 -8.63 9.81 -11.48
C GLU A 30 -8.58 8.31 -11.15
N TYR A 31 -7.60 7.88 -10.35
CA TYR A 31 -7.56 6.49 -9.88
C TYR A 31 -8.73 6.20 -8.93
N GLN A 32 -9.01 7.08 -7.97
CA GLN A 32 -10.11 6.87 -7.02
C GLN A 32 -11.47 6.73 -7.72
N ALA A 33 -11.70 7.41 -8.85
CA ALA A 33 -12.95 7.27 -9.60
C ALA A 33 -13.06 5.95 -10.39
N SER A 34 -11.95 5.23 -10.62
CA SER A 34 -11.90 4.08 -11.52
C SER A 34 -11.26 2.82 -10.92
N TRP A 35 -10.93 2.83 -9.63
CA TRP A 35 -10.13 1.79 -8.98
C TRP A 35 -10.76 0.39 -9.06
N GLN A 36 -12.11 0.27 -9.04
CA GLN A 36 -12.76 -1.03 -9.18
C GLN A 36 -12.53 -1.69 -10.55
N SER A 37 -12.19 -0.89 -11.56
CA SER A 37 -11.91 -1.36 -12.93
C SER A 37 -10.42 -1.49 -13.23
N ARG A 38 -9.55 -1.23 -12.25
CA ARG A 38 -8.11 -1.09 -12.47
C ARG A 38 -7.28 -1.66 -11.31
N PRO A 39 -6.49 -2.72 -11.55
CA PRO A 39 -5.79 -3.41 -10.47
C PRO A 39 -4.70 -2.52 -9.86
N LEU A 40 -4.51 -2.66 -8.55
CA LEU A 40 -3.44 -2.02 -7.80
C LEU A 40 -2.23 -2.96 -7.73
N LEU A 41 -1.06 -2.45 -8.10
CA LEU A 41 0.23 -3.15 -8.05
C LEU A 41 1.06 -2.59 -6.90
N ILE A 42 1.62 -3.48 -6.09
CA ILE A 42 2.47 -3.14 -4.94
C ILE A 42 3.74 -3.99 -5.03
N ILE A 43 4.88 -3.39 -4.67
CA ILE A 43 6.15 -4.10 -4.58
C ILE A 43 6.37 -4.48 -3.12
N ASP A 44 6.39 -5.78 -2.82
CA ASP A 44 6.71 -6.29 -1.48
C ASP A 44 8.22 -6.17 -1.22
N ALA A 45 8.62 -5.00 -0.77
CA ALA A 45 10.00 -4.71 -0.40
C ALA A 45 10.03 -3.49 0.53
N THR A 46 11.18 -3.21 1.13
CA THR A 46 11.39 -1.89 1.77
C THR A 46 11.26 -0.79 0.73
N TRP A 47 10.90 0.43 1.14
CA TRP A 47 10.76 1.55 0.20
C TRP A 47 12.04 1.84 -0.61
N GLN A 48 13.20 1.66 0.01
CA GLN A 48 14.49 1.81 -0.68
C GLN A 48 14.68 0.75 -1.77
N GLN A 49 14.27 -0.50 -1.51
CA GLN A 49 14.33 -1.59 -2.49
C GLN A 49 13.29 -1.41 -3.59
N ALA A 50 12.04 -1.08 -3.25
CA ALA A 50 10.99 -0.78 -4.23
C ALA A 50 11.40 0.35 -5.18
N ARG A 51 12.01 1.41 -4.64
CA ARG A 51 12.61 2.51 -5.42
C ARG A 51 13.70 2.02 -6.37
N LYS A 52 14.58 1.16 -5.89
CA LYS A 52 15.66 0.61 -6.72
C LYS A 52 15.07 -0.23 -7.86
N MET A 53 14.08 -1.05 -7.58
CA MET A 53 13.38 -1.87 -8.58
C MET A 53 12.67 -1.01 -9.63
N TYR A 54 11.96 0.04 -9.21
CA TYR A 54 11.33 1.00 -10.13
C TYR A 54 12.34 1.63 -11.10
N ARG A 55 13.45 2.16 -10.57
CA ARG A 55 14.49 2.79 -11.41
C ARG A 55 15.16 1.82 -12.38
N GLN A 56 15.17 0.52 -12.06
CA GLN A 56 15.81 -0.51 -12.88
C GLN A 56 14.86 -1.17 -13.89
N SER A 57 13.56 -0.85 -13.85
CA SER A 57 12.55 -1.50 -14.68
C SER A 57 11.83 -0.48 -15.56
N GLU A 58 12.08 -0.56 -16.87
CA GLU A 58 11.34 0.24 -17.87
C GLU A 58 9.85 -0.07 -17.84
N TRP A 59 9.48 -1.33 -17.56
CA TRP A 59 8.08 -1.72 -17.43
C TRP A 59 7.39 -1.02 -16.26
N LEU A 60 8.03 -0.95 -15.08
CA LEU A 60 7.46 -0.23 -13.93
C LEU A 60 7.35 1.28 -14.19
N GLN A 61 8.30 1.85 -14.93
CA GLN A 61 8.27 3.27 -15.32
C GLN A 61 7.20 3.59 -16.37
N SER A 62 6.67 2.58 -17.06
CA SER A 62 5.57 2.74 -18.01
C SER A 62 4.17 2.69 -17.38
N LEU A 63 4.08 2.37 -16.08
CA LEU A 63 2.82 2.31 -15.35
C LEU A 63 2.48 3.68 -14.76
N ASP A 64 1.18 3.98 -14.67
CA ASP A 64 0.72 5.11 -13.86
C ASP A 64 1.02 4.83 -12.38
N VAL A 65 1.37 5.89 -11.65
CA VAL A 65 1.74 5.80 -10.24
C VAL A 65 0.70 6.49 -9.39
N TRP A 66 0.14 5.76 -8.41
CA TRP A 66 -0.66 6.35 -7.37
C TRP A 66 0.20 6.59 -6.13
N SER A 67 0.46 7.86 -5.86
CA SER A 67 1.21 8.29 -4.68
C SER A 67 0.27 8.39 -3.48
N LEU A 68 0.55 7.63 -2.44
CA LEU A 68 -0.21 7.69 -1.20
C LEU A 68 -0.03 9.06 -0.53
N PRO A 69 -1.11 9.79 -0.22
CA PRO A 69 -1.04 11.06 0.47
C PRO A 69 -0.72 10.82 1.95
N MET A 70 0.57 10.76 2.29
CA MET A 70 1.00 10.49 3.67
C MET A 70 0.54 11.59 4.62
N ALA A 71 0.29 12.81 4.12
CA ALA A 71 -0.39 13.87 4.86
C ALA A 71 -1.77 13.48 5.42
N LYS A 72 -2.51 12.56 4.77
CA LYS A 72 -3.82 12.06 5.26
C LYS A 72 -3.69 10.91 6.26
N ARG A 73 -2.48 10.39 6.49
CA ARG A 73 -2.25 9.23 7.36
C ARG A 73 -2.77 9.47 8.77
N ASP A 74 -2.38 10.58 9.39
CA ASP A 74 -2.76 10.86 10.78
C ASP A 74 -4.27 11.07 10.94
N GLU A 75 -4.95 11.56 9.90
CA GLU A 75 -6.41 11.66 9.86
C GLU A 75 -7.05 10.28 9.79
N ILE A 76 -6.61 9.44 8.87
CA ILE A 76 -7.15 8.09 8.71
C ILE A 76 -6.87 7.25 9.96
N SER A 77 -5.68 7.32 10.55
CA SER A 77 -5.38 6.61 11.81
C SER A 77 -6.34 7.01 12.94
N ARG A 78 -6.76 8.28 13.00
CA ARG A 78 -7.76 8.73 13.99
C ARG A 78 -9.16 8.21 13.69
N LEU A 79 -9.53 8.11 12.42
CA LEU A 79 -10.86 7.68 12.00
C LEU A 79 -11.05 6.17 12.11
N SER A 80 -10.05 5.38 11.70
CA SER A 80 -10.11 3.93 11.72
C SER A 80 -9.68 3.33 13.06
N GLY A 81 -8.96 4.10 13.89
CA GLY A 81 -8.42 3.62 15.17
C GLY A 81 -7.15 2.76 15.02
N PHE A 82 -6.70 2.51 13.79
CA PHE A 82 -5.48 1.78 13.50
C PHE A 82 -4.29 2.74 13.38
N ASP A 83 -3.18 2.41 14.03
CA ASP A 83 -1.97 3.21 13.94
C ASP A 83 -1.15 2.76 12.73
N TYR A 84 -1.25 3.48 11.61
CA TYR A 84 -0.36 3.32 10.44
C TYR A 84 1.09 3.76 10.71
N GLN A 85 1.55 3.64 11.96
CA GLN A 85 2.90 3.97 12.35
C GLN A 85 3.85 2.81 12.15
N LEU A 86 4.96 3.19 11.53
CA LEU A 86 6.28 2.66 11.80
C LEU A 86 6.44 2.13 13.22
N ARG A 87 6.62 0.81 13.34
CA ARG A 87 6.90 0.12 14.61
C ARG A 87 7.86 0.95 15.46
N LYS A 88 7.50 1.20 16.72
CA LYS A 88 8.22 2.07 17.69
C LYS A 88 9.75 1.85 17.82
N ASN A 89 10.29 0.73 17.31
CA ASN A 89 11.72 0.38 17.37
C ASN A 89 12.44 0.34 16.00
N GLN A 90 11.77 0.63 14.88
CA GLN A 90 12.43 0.80 13.58
C GLN A 90 12.44 2.28 13.22
N GLN A 91 13.61 2.78 12.83
CA GLN A 91 13.77 4.15 12.35
C GLN A 91 12.70 4.46 11.30
N SER A 92 11.75 5.31 11.68
CA SER A 92 10.91 6.24 10.91
C SER A 92 10.75 6.11 9.38
N THR A 93 10.75 4.93 8.74
CA THR A 93 10.66 4.80 7.28
C THR A 93 9.63 3.76 6.81
N GLY A 94 8.34 4.11 6.78
CA GLY A 94 7.31 3.35 6.06
C GLY A 94 6.27 2.48 6.81
N CYS A 95 5.08 2.41 6.22
CA CYS A 95 4.08 1.36 6.47
C CYS A 95 4.55 0.03 5.86
N SER A 96 4.19 -1.10 6.47
CA SER A 96 4.36 -2.44 5.89
C SER A 96 3.49 -2.63 4.65
N THR A 97 3.71 -3.71 3.88
CA THR A 97 2.92 -4.01 2.67
C THR A 97 1.41 -4.06 2.96
N ILE A 98 1.00 -4.73 4.05
CA ILE A 98 -0.41 -4.85 4.42
C ILE A 98 -1.00 -3.53 4.94
N GLU A 99 -0.26 -2.80 5.77
CA GLU A 99 -0.69 -1.48 6.24
C GLU A 99 -0.83 -0.49 5.08
N THR A 100 0.08 -0.57 4.11
CA THR A 100 0.04 0.23 2.87
C THR A 100 -1.23 -0.10 2.07
N VAL A 101 -1.56 -1.39 1.91
CA VAL A 101 -2.81 -1.83 1.25
C VAL A 101 -4.03 -1.31 2.00
N ALA A 102 -4.09 -1.52 3.32
CA ALA A 102 -5.24 -1.11 4.12
C ALA A 102 -5.43 0.42 4.10
N PHE A 103 -4.34 1.17 4.18
CA PHE A 103 -4.37 2.64 4.04
C PHE A 103 -4.90 3.06 2.66
N ALA A 104 -4.46 2.40 1.60
CA ALA A 104 -5.01 2.60 0.26
C ALA A 104 -6.51 2.30 0.20
N MET A 105 -6.97 1.21 0.82
CA MET A 105 -8.39 0.84 0.84
C MET A 105 -9.26 1.87 1.56
N HIS A 106 -8.83 2.42 2.70
CA HIS A 106 -9.55 3.55 3.32
C HIS A 106 -9.68 4.76 2.41
N LEU A 107 -8.60 5.11 1.69
CA LEU A 107 -8.63 6.22 0.74
C LEU A 107 -9.59 5.96 -0.44
N LEU A 108 -9.78 4.69 -0.82
CA LEU A 108 -10.71 4.28 -1.86
C LEU A 108 -12.17 4.13 -1.36
N GLY A 109 -12.40 4.32 -0.06
CA GLY A 109 -13.72 4.21 0.58
C GLY A 109 -14.06 2.80 1.08
N GLU A 110 -13.17 1.83 0.91
CA GLU A 110 -13.34 0.43 1.33
C GLU A 110 -12.89 0.22 2.78
N SER A 111 -13.49 0.98 3.70
CA SER A 111 -13.03 1.00 5.10
C SER A 111 -13.25 -0.32 5.83
N GLU A 112 -14.38 -1.00 5.58
CA GLU A 112 -14.65 -2.31 6.18
C GLU A 112 -13.58 -3.35 5.78
N THR A 113 -13.20 -3.37 4.50
CA THR A 113 -12.14 -4.24 3.99
C THR A 113 -10.79 -3.89 4.62
N ALA A 114 -10.48 -2.60 4.73
CA ALA A 114 -9.24 -2.11 5.35
C ALA A 114 -9.14 -2.53 6.82
N ASP A 115 -10.20 -2.32 7.59
CA ASP A 115 -10.28 -2.65 9.01
C ASP A 115 -10.09 -4.16 9.23
N GLN A 116 -10.78 -5.00 8.44
CA GLN A 116 -10.61 -6.46 8.50
C GLN A 116 -9.17 -6.89 8.23
N MET A 117 -8.50 -6.30 7.23
CA MET A 117 -7.09 -6.61 6.94
C MET A 117 -6.17 -6.30 8.12
N LEU A 118 -6.41 -5.18 8.80
CA LEU A 118 -5.60 -4.74 9.94
C LEU A 118 -5.91 -5.57 11.19
N ASP A 119 -7.16 -5.92 11.44
CA ASP A 119 -7.54 -6.83 12.51
C ASP A 119 -6.83 -8.19 12.37
N TYR A 120 -6.84 -8.76 11.16
CA TYR A 120 -6.11 -9.99 10.88
C TYR A 120 -4.60 -9.83 11.07
N PHE A 121 -4.04 -8.69 10.67
CA PHE A 121 -2.63 -8.39 10.85
C PHE A 121 -2.24 -8.29 12.34
N ASP A 122 -3.08 -7.64 13.15
CA ASP A 122 -2.89 -7.51 14.59
C ASP A 122 -2.96 -8.86 15.31
N LEU A 123 -3.89 -9.73 14.92
CA LEU A 123 -3.96 -11.11 15.42
C LEU A 123 -2.68 -11.87 15.09
N PHE A 124 -2.24 -11.83 13.83
CA PHE A 124 -1.01 -12.50 13.39
C PHE A 124 0.22 -12.02 14.18
N GLN A 125 0.33 -10.72 14.44
CA GLN A 125 1.44 -10.16 15.22
C GLN A 125 1.40 -10.56 16.70
N LYS A 126 0.21 -10.74 17.29
CA LYS A 126 0.06 -11.22 18.69
C LYS A 126 0.46 -12.69 18.81
N ASP A 127 -0.01 -13.54 17.89
CA ASP A 127 0.33 -14.96 17.84
C ASP A 127 1.85 -15.16 17.65
N SER A 128 2.47 -14.32 16.83
CA SER A 128 3.93 -14.35 16.58
C SER A 128 4.78 -13.96 17.79
N ASN A 129 4.21 -13.22 18.75
CA ASN A 129 4.90 -12.73 19.95
C ASN A 129 4.54 -13.54 21.20
N ASP A 130 3.82 -14.65 21.07
CA ASP A 130 3.52 -15.55 22.18
C ASP A 130 4.78 -16.36 22.56
N PRO A 131 5.39 -16.13 23.74
CA PRO A 131 6.58 -16.85 24.17
C PRO A 131 6.32 -18.33 24.46
N SER A 132 5.07 -18.80 24.46
CA SER A 132 4.72 -20.21 24.65
C SER A 132 4.92 -21.10 23.40
N GLN A 133 5.20 -20.51 22.24
CA GLN A 133 5.35 -21.23 20.95
C GLN A 133 6.82 -21.44 20.52
N THR A 134 7.82 -20.85 21.21
CA THR A 134 9.24 -21.16 20.94
C THR A 134 9.67 -22.39 21.73
N SER A 135 9.53 -23.57 21.13
CA SER A 135 10.12 -24.84 21.59
C SER A 135 11.12 -25.38 20.59
#